data_AF-A0A961AER8-F1
#
_entry.id   AF-A0A961AER8-F1
#
_cell.length_a   1.000
_cell.length_b   1.000
_cell.length_c   1.000
_cell.angle_alpha   90.00
_cell.angle_beta   90.00
_cell.angle_gamma   90.00
#
_symmetry.space_group_name_H-M   'P 1'
#
loop_
_entity.id
_entity.type
_entity.pdbx_description
1 polymer ?
#
loop_
_entity_poly.entity_id
_entity_poly.type
_entity_poly.pdbx_seq_one_letter_code
_entity_poly.pdbx_strand_id
1 'polypeptide(L)'
;GEVHVNRGKFEFILGGKTIHKFWDKEVDKGTSLDREVVLTEREYLADAKVKLYNSPNHHENWLTCIKSREAPICEVSVGASSVISCHLMNFGYWHGANVKWDPVARNFVQGGDPAWLTRQYRGDWVV
;
A
#
# COMPACT_ATOMS: atom_id res chain seq x y z
N GLY A 1 -7.85 -3.00 17.99
CA GLY A 1 -7.25 -1.66 18.04
C GLY A 1 -7.41 -1.03 16.68
N GLU A 2 -7.38 0.29 16.61
CA GLU A 2 -7.48 1.08 15.39
C GLU A 2 -6.17 1.87 15.24
N VAL A 3 -5.70 2.00 14.00
CA VAL A 3 -4.57 2.84 13.66
C VAL A 3 -5.00 3.75 12.51
N HIS A 4 -4.96 5.06 12.73
CA HIS A 4 -5.20 6.05 11.70
C HIS A 4 -3.86 6.66 11.29
N VAL A 5 -3.53 6.55 10.01
CA VAL A 5 -2.31 7.14 9.45
C VAL A 5 -2.71 7.98 8.24
N ASN A 6 -2.17 9.18 8.16
CA ASN A 6 -2.28 10.04 6.99
C ASN A 6 -1.00 10.85 6.84
N ARG A 7 -0.88 11.63 5.76
CA ARG A 7 0.26 12.51 5.54
C ARG A 7 0.41 13.47 6.72
N GLY A 8 1.46 13.25 7.52
CA GLY A 8 1.76 14.07 8.69
C GLY A 8 0.90 13.78 9.93
N LYS A 9 0.09 12.71 9.94
CA LYS A 9 -0.84 12.41 11.03
C LYS A 9 -0.79 10.94 11.44
N PHE A 10 -0.97 10.71 12.73
CA PHE A 10 -0.94 9.40 13.37
C PHE A 10 -1.88 9.36 14.58
N GLU A 11 -2.59 8.26 14.76
CA GLU A 11 -3.38 7.98 15.97
C GLU A 11 -3.50 6.48 16.15
N PHE A 12 -3.17 6.02 17.36
CA PHE A 12 -3.31 4.63 17.76
C PHE A 12 -4.33 4.52 18.90
N ILE A 13 -5.36 3.69 18.69
CA ILE A 13 -6.46 3.47 19.64
C ILE A 13 -6.49 1.99 20.01
N LEU A 14 -6.46 1.68 21.30
CA LEU A 14 -6.54 0.32 21.80
C LEU A 14 -7.59 0.22 22.90
N GLY A 15 -8.55 -0.71 22.76
CA GLY A 15 -9.64 -0.87 23.72
C GLY A 15 -10.51 0.38 23.88
N GLY A 16 -10.69 1.17 22.80
CA GLY A 16 -11.46 2.42 22.82
C GLY A 16 -10.73 3.62 23.43
N LYS A 17 -9.45 3.48 23.80
CA LYS A 17 -8.63 4.58 24.32
C LYS A 17 -7.56 4.97 23.31
N THR A 18 -7.43 6.26 23.02
CA THR A 18 -6.29 6.80 22.30
C THR A 18 -5.03 6.66 23.16
N ILE A 19 -4.04 5.95 22.64
CA ILE A 19 -2.78 5.66 23.34
C ILE A 19 -1.72 6.69 22.94
N HIS A 20 -1.47 6.84 21.63
CA HIS A 20 -0.50 7.76 21.05
C HIS A 20 -1.16 8.48 19.87
N LYS A 21 -0.91 9.78 19.71
CA LYS A 21 -1.58 10.63 18.71
C LYS A 21 -0.79 11.88 18.37
N PHE A 22 -0.72 12.18 17.07
CA PHE A 22 -0.32 13.46 16.52
C PHE A 22 -1.10 13.77 15.25
N TRP A 23 -1.84 14.86 15.23
CA TRP A 23 -2.63 15.32 14.08
C TRP A 23 -2.19 16.69 13.59
N ASP A 24 -1.82 17.57 14.50
CA ASP A 24 -1.39 18.92 14.18
C ASP A 24 -0.54 19.52 15.31
N LYS A 25 0.50 20.28 14.96
CA LYS A 25 1.44 20.86 15.92
C LYS A 25 0.80 21.93 16.85
N GLU A 26 -0.24 22.62 16.40
CA GLU A 26 -0.91 23.66 17.18
C GLU A 26 -1.92 23.06 18.16
N VAL A 27 -2.47 21.89 17.82
CA VAL A 27 -3.39 21.14 18.68
C VAL A 27 -2.62 20.26 19.66
N ASP A 28 -1.67 19.48 19.16
CA ASP A 28 -0.92 18.46 19.91
C ASP A 28 0.41 19.02 20.40
N LYS A 29 0.34 20.07 21.22
CA LYS A 29 1.53 20.76 21.75
C LYS A 29 2.35 19.84 22.66
N GLY A 30 3.67 19.88 22.51
CA GLY A 30 4.59 19.11 23.35
C GLY A 30 4.88 17.69 22.85
N THR A 31 4.35 17.32 21.69
CA THR A 31 4.71 16.08 21.00
C THR A 31 4.98 16.31 19.50
N SER A 32 5.33 15.25 18.78
CA SER A 32 5.57 15.24 17.34
C SER A 32 5.13 13.91 16.74
N LEU A 33 4.89 13.90 15.42
CA LEU A 33 4.58 12.69 14.67
C LEU A 33 5.56 11.55 14.97
N ASP A 34 6.86 11.83 14.79
CA ASP A 34 7.91 10.83 14.96
C ASP A 34 7.94 10.28 16.38
N ARG A 35 7.74 11.14 17.39
CA ARG A 35 7.71 10.72 18.79
C ARG A 35 6.59 9.70 19.05
N GLU A 36 5.38 10.02 18.61
CA GLU A 36 4.19 9.18 18.84
C GLU A 36 4.28 7.83 18.11
N VAL A 37 4.82 7.84 16.89
CA VAL A 37 5.08 6.61 16.11
C VAL A 37 6.12 5.75 16.83
N VAL A 38 7.27 6.31 17.20
CA VAL A 38 8.36 5.57 17.86
C VAL A 38 7.93 5.01 19.22
N LEU A 39 7.16 5.75 20.00
CA LEU A 39 6.64 5.23 21.28
C LEU A 39 5.66 4.08 21.07
N THR A 40 4.78 4.20 20.07
CA THR A 40 3.85 3.11 19.72
C THR A 40 4.61 1.85 19.32
N GLU A 41 5.60 1.98 18.44
CA GLU A 41 6.42 0.86 18.00
C GLU A 41 7.15 0.21 19.18
N ARG A 42 7.77 1.02 20.05
CA ARG A 42 8.51 0.51 21.21
C ARG A 42 7.61 -0.19 22.23
N GLU A 43 6.43 0.34 22.50
CA GLU A 43 5.56 -0.19 23.56
C GLU A 43 4.71 -1.37 23.09
N TYR A 44 4.35 -1.43 21.80
CA TYR A 44 3.40 -2.41 21.29
C TYR A 44 3.95 -3.33 20.20
N LEU A 45 5.08 -2.98 19.58
CA LEU A 45 5.68 -3.76 18.48
C LEU A 45 7.11 -4.23 18.75
N ALA A 46 7.68 -3.97 19.94
CA ALA A 46 9.03 -4.41 20.30
C ALA A 46 9.24 -5.92 20.06
N ASP A 47 8.29 -6.74 20.49
CA ASP A 47 8.29 -8.19 20.36
C ASP A 47 7.28 -8.71 19.33
N ALA A 48 6.97 -7.89 18.32
CA ALA A 48 6.07 -8.29 17.25
C ALA A 48 6.56 -9.58 16.57
N LYS A 49 5.69 -10.59 16.51
CA LYS A 49 5.96 -11.88 15.84
C LYS A 49 6.35 -11.71 14.37
N VAL A 50 5.80 -10.68 13.73
CA VAL A 50 6.08 -10.31 12.34
C VAL A 50 6.69 -8.92 12.34
N LYS A 51 7.91 -8.80 11.79
CA LYS A 51 8.59 -7.53 11.55
C LYS A 51 8.82 -7.40 10.06
N LEU A 52 8.28 -6.33 9.47
CA LEU A 52 8.46 -6.05 8.04
C LEU A 52 9.85 -5.44 7.80
N TYR A 53 10.29 -5.47 6.54
CA TYR A 53 11.52 -4.83 6.11
C TYR A 53 11.50 -3.33 6.43
N ASN A 54 12.54 -2.81 7.07
CA ASN A 54 12.65 -1.38 7.37
C ASN A 54 13.27 -0.63 6.17
N SER A 55 12.50 0.27 5.57
CA SER A 55 12.93 1.12 4.45
C SER A 55 12.59 2.59 4.73
N PRO A 56 13.48 3.35 5.40
CA PRO A 56 13.20 4.74 5.73
C PRO A 56 13.10 5.65 4.50
N ASN A 57 13.70 5.26 3.37
CA ASN A 57 13.65 6.02 2.12
C ASN A 57 13.58 5.09 0.90
N HIS A 58 12.58 5.30 0.03
CA HIS A 58 12.36 4.48 -1.15
C HIS A 58 13.49 4.56 -2.20
N HIS A 59 14.06 5.75 -2.45
CA HIS A 59 15.13 5.91 -3.45
C HIS A 59 16.44 5.31 -2.96
N GLU A 60 16.76 5.50 -1.68
CA GLU A 60 17.96 4.90 -1.07
C GLU A 60 17.87 3.38 -1.04
N ASN A 61 16.69 2.83 -0.70
CA ASN A 61 16.43 1.39 -0.78
C ASN A 61 16.67 0.88 -2.20
N TRP A 62 16.11 1.54 -3.22
CA TRP A 62 16.31 1.15 -4.61
C TRP A 62 17.79 1.15 -5.03
N LEU A 63 18.55 2.21 -4.71
CA LEU A 63 19.98 2.28 -5.02
C LEU A 63 20.80 1.21 -4.28
N THR A 64 20.45 0.92 -3.03
CA THR A 64 21.08 -0.13 -2.22
C THR A 64 20.81 -1.51 -2.79
N CYS A 65 19.57 -1.78 -3.21
CA CYS A 65 19.17 -3.03 -3.84
C CYS A 65 19.84 -3.24 -5.20
N ILE A 66 20.06 -2.19 -5.99
CA ILE A 66 20.87 -2.29 -7.22
C ILE A 66 22.30 -2.77 -6.92
N LYS A 67 22.93 -2.19 -5.90
CA LYS A 67 24.32 -2.52 -5.52
C LYS A 67 24.43 -3.94 -4.97
N SER A 68 23.53 -4.33 -4.08
CA SER A 68 23.51 -5.65 -3.45
C SER A 68 22.94 -6.75 -4.35
N ARG A 69 22.21 -6.37 -5.40
CA ARG A 69 21.41 -7.26 -6.25
C ARG A 69 20.30 -7.98 -5.50
N GLU A 70 19.77 -7.36 -4.46
CA GLU A 70 18.60 -7.82 -3.72
C GLU A 70 17.30 -7.16 -4.23
N ALA A 71 16.16 -7.73 -3.85
CA ALA A 71 14.86 -7.13 -4.17
C ALA A 71 14.61 -5.85 -3.35
N PRO A 72 14.09 -4.76 -3.95
CA PRO A 72 13.67 -3.57 -3.22
C PRO A 72 12.41 -3.84 -2.39
N ILE A 73 12.11 -2.96 -1.44
CA ILE A 73 10.89 -3.04 -0.60
C ILE A 73 9.62 -3.09 -1.47
N CYS A 74 9.62 -2.38 -2.60
CA CYS A 74 8.56 -2.44 -3.60
C CYS A 74 9.08 -3.19 -4.83
N GLU A 75 9.01 -4.51 -4.79
CA GLU A 75 9.40 -5.36 -5.91
C GLU A 75 8.45 -5.15 -7.11
N VAL A 76 8.95 -5.37 -8.33
CA VAL A 76 8.17 -5.21 -9.57
C VAL A 76 6.88 -6.04 -9.58
N SER A 77 6.92 -7.25 -9.03
CA SER A 77 5.78 -8.17 -8.97
C SER A 77 4.68 -7.62 -8.03
N VAL A 78 5.08 -7.04 -6.90
CA VAL A 78 4.20 -6.39 -5.92
C VAL A 78 3.57 -5.11 -6.51
N GLY A 79 4.37 -4.29 -7.21
CA GLY A 79 3.85 -3.12 -7.91
C GLY A 79 2.84 -3.49 -9.00
N ALA A 80 3.15 -4.50 -9.81
CA ALA A 80 2.26 -5.00 -10.85
C ALA A 80 0.96 -5.61 -10.30
N SER A 81 1.00 -6.33 -9.18
CA SER A 81 -0.21 -6.88 -8.56
C SER A 81 -1.07 -5.80 -7.90
N SER A 82 -0.44 -4.78 -7.30
CA SER A 82 -1.14 -3.67 -6.65
C SER A 82 -1.95 -2.86 -7.65
N VAL A 83 -1.40 -2.56 -8.83
CA VAL A 83 -2.09 -1.75 -9.85
C VAL A 83 -3.27 -2.49 -10.48
N ILE A 84 -3.27 -3.84 -10.51
CA ILE A 84 -4.40 -4.63 -10.98
C ILE A 84 -5.67 -4.28 -10.17
N SER A 85 -5.55 -4.14 -8.86
CA SER A 85 -6.69 -3.76 -7.99
C SER A 85 -7.30 -2.42 -8.41
N CYS A 86 -6.47 -1.43 -8.74
CA CYS A 86 -6.93 -0.12 -9.25
C CYS A 86 -7.67 -0.26 -10.58
N HIS A 87 -7.17 -1.08 -11.50
CA HIS A 87 -7.84 -1.34 -12.78
C HIS A 87 -9.18 -2.06 -12.59
N LEU A 88 -9.25 -3.06 -11.71
CA LEU A 88 -10.50 -3.78 -11.41
C LEU A 88 -11.58 -2.84 -10.84
N MET A 89 -11.19 -1.94 -9.94
CA MET A 89 -12.08 -0.90 -9.43
C MET A 89 -12.56 0.04 -10.55
N ASN A 90 -11.66 0.45 -11.45
CA ASN A 90 -12.03 1.28 -12.60
C ASN A 90 -12.98 0.54 -13.55
N PHE A 91 -12.81 -0.77 -13.77
CA PHE A 91 -13.75 -1.55 -14.57
C PHE A 91 -15.12 -1.64 -13.91
N GLY A 92 -15.17 -1.86 -12.59
CA GLY A 92 -16.43 -1.87 -11.85
C GLY A 92 -17.18 -0.54 -11.95
N TYR A 93 -16.45 0.57 -11.83
CA TYR A 93 -17.00 1.91 -12.01
C TYR A 93 -17.48 2.17 -13.44
N TRP A 94 -16.64 1.90 -14.45
CA TRP A 94 -16.92 2.24 -15.84
C TRP A 94 -18.03 1.39 -16.45
N HIS A 95 -18.06 0.09 -16.13
CA HIS A 95 -19.05 -0.84 -16.69
C HIS A 95 -20.25 -1.08 -15.77
N GLY A 96 -20.29 -0.47 -14.58
CA GLY A 96 -21.34 -0.72 -13.59
C GLY A 96 -21.41 -2.19 -13.16
N ALA A 97 -20.25 -2.85 -13.07
CA ALA A 97 -20.14 -4.30 -12.92
C ALA A 97 -19.53 -4.70 -11.56
N ASN A 98 -20.03 -5.79 -11.00
CA ASN A 98 -19.41 -6.47 -9.85
C ASN A 98 -18.59 -7.66 -10.37
N VAL A 99 -17.27 -7.54 -10.33
CA VAL A 99 -16.35 -8.55 -10.87
C VAL A 99 -15.81 -9.47 -9.78
N LYS A 100 -15.67 -10.76 -10.09
CA LYS A 100 -14.81 -11.69 -9.34
C LYS A 100 -13.54 -11.92 -10.14
N TRP A 101 -12.40 -11.78 -9.48
CA TRP A 101 -11.08 -11.86 -10.10
C TRP A 101 -10.29 -13.04 -9.56
N ASP A 102 -9.63 -13.79 -10.45
CA ASP A 102 -8.62 -14.78 -10.10
C ASP A 102 -7.23 -14.10 -10.14
N PRO A 103 -6.57 -13.88 -8.99
CA PRO A 103 -5.27 -13.23 -8.96
C PRO A 103 -4.12 -14.09 -9.48
N VAL A 104 -4.30 -15.41 -9.53
CA VAL A 104 -3.28 -16.36 -10.03
C VAL A 104 -3.38 -16.44 -11.55
N ALA A 105 -4.58 -16.71 -12.08
CA ALA A 105 -4.81 -16.76 -13.53
C ALA A 105 -4.84 -15.37 -14.19
N ARG A 106 -4.97 -14.31 -13.39
CA ARG A 106 -5.13 -12.91 -13.84
C ARG A 106 -6.28 -12.76 -14.83
N ASN A 107 -7.45 -13.28 -14.45
CA ASN A 107 -8.64 -13.21 -15.29
C ASN A 107 -9.93 -13.06 -14.48
N PHE A 108 -11.01 -12.62 -15.13
CA PHE A 108 -12.33 -12.58 -14.54
C PHE A 108 -12.90 -13.99 -14.39
N VAL A 109 -13.39 -14.31 -13.19
CA VAL A 109 -14.13 -15.55 -12.90
C VAL A 109 -15.63 -15.32 -13.08
N GLN A 110 -16.11 -14.10 -12.83
CA GLN A 110 -17.52 -13.73 -12.95
C GLN A 110 -17.64 -12.21 -13.14
N GLY A 111 -18.66 -11.77 -13.89
CA GLY A 111 -19.11 -10.37 -13.93
C GLY A 111 -18.22 -9.41 -14.70
N GLY A 112 -17.08 -9.86 -15.23
CA GLY A 112 -16.23 -9.09 -16.13
C GLY A 112 -16.17 -9.70 -17.52
N ASP A 113 -15.74 -8.91 -18.50
CA ASP A 113 -15.52 -9.33 -19.88
C ASP A 113 -14.00 -9.40 -20.16
N PRO A 114 -13.47 -10.54 -20.64
CA PRO A 114 -12.07 -10.65 -21.06
C PRO A 114 -11.61 -9.56 -22.04
N ALA A 115 -12.51 -8.99 -22.85
CA ALA A 115 -12.19 -7.88 -23.74
C ALA A 115 -11.70 -6.61 -23.00
N TRP A 116 -12.08 -6.42 -21.73
CA TRP A 116 -11.63 -5.27 -20.92
C TRP A 116 -10.16 -5.38 -20.49
N LEU A 117 -9.61 -6.60 -20.47
CA LEU A 117 -8.22 -6.86 -20.07
C LEU A 117 -7.21 -6.56 -21.18
N THR A 118 -7.70 -6.22 -22.37
CA THR A 118 -6.87 -5.90 -23.52
C THR A 118 -7.33 -4.58 -24.15
N ARG A 119 -6.58 -4.14 -25.15
CA ARG A 119 -6.90 -2.98 -25.98
C ARG A 119 -6.49 -3.29 -27.41
N GLN A 120 -7.06 -2.57 -28.38
CA GLN A 120 -6.49 -2.57 -29.73
C GLN A 120 -5.05 -2.07 -29.64
N TYR A 121 -4.11 -2.99 -29.77
CA TYR A 121 -2.69 -2.73 -29.57
C TYR A 121 -2.04 -2.41 -30.92
N ARG A 122 -1.41 -1.24 -31.01
CA ARG A 122 -0.66 -0.73 -32.18
C ARG A 122 -1.47 -0.39 -33.45
N GLY A 123 -2.72 -0.79 -33.58
CA GLY A 123 -3.54 -0.43 -34.76
C GLY A 123 -2.87 -0.91 -36.06
N ASP A 124 -2.73 -0.02 -37.04
CA ASP A 124 -2.13 -0.35 -38.35
C ASP A 124 -0.58 -0.38 -38.35
N TRP A 125 0.07 -0.13 -37.21
CA TRP A 125 1.53 -0.17 -37.13
C TRP A 125 2.08 -1.61 -37.17
N VAL A 126 2.66 -1.96 -38.32
CA VAL A 126 3.49 -3.15 -38.54
C VAL A 126 4.97 -2.75 -38.46
N VAL A 127 5.78 -3.59 -37.78
CA VAL A 127 7.25 -3.46 -37.70
C VAL A 127 7.89 -4.09 -38.92
#